data_AF-A0A7X8Y0Y5-F1
#
_entry.id   AF-A0A7X8Y0Y5-F1
#
_cell.length_a   1.000
_cell.length_b   1.000
_cell.length_c   1.000
_cell.angle_alpha   90.00
_cell.angle_beta   90.00
_cell.angle_gamma   90.00
#
_symmetry.space_group_name_H-M   'P 1'
#
loop_
_entity.id
_entity.type
_entity.pdbx_description
1 polymer ?
#
loop_
_entity_poly.entity_id
_entity_poly.type
_entity_poly.pdbx_seq_one_letter_code
_entity_poly.pdbx_strand_id
1 'polypeptide(L)'
;METAGVSDSLPIAIIIAGAIGAACGGMLGARLARASFWKGPIVLAVAWIISSIIVSLLAAGLSISDIVASIIGTLSFIIVAGICGRLLKIGARVTANIILGGFLGAVLFSVVLVYATHWV
;
A
#
# COMPACT_ATOMS: atom_id res chain seq x y z
N MET A 1 32.55 7.30 19.67
CA MET A 1 31.61 7.42 18.54
C MET A 1 30.66 6.26 18.67
N GLU A 2 29.58 6.47 19.41
CA GLU A 2 28.53 5.47 19.57
C GLU A 2 27.85 5.30 18.22
N THR A 3 27.87 4.08 17.69
CA THR A 3 27.06 3.66 16.56
C THR A 3 25.60 3.85 16.99
N ALA A 4 24.99 4.95 16.55
CA ALA A 4 23.58 5.23 16.75
C ALA A 4 22.80 3.98 16.35
N GLY A 5 22.14 3.38 17.34
CA GLY A 5 21.39 2.15 17.16
C GLY A 5 20.41 2.35 16.02
N VAL A 6 20.58 1.54 14.96
CA VAL A 6 19.51 1.17 14.04
C VAL A 6 18.50 0.40 14.89
N SER A 7 17.75 1.14 15.70
CA SER A 7 16.80 0.62 16.68
C SER A 7 15.57 0.11 15.94
N ASP A 8 14.82 -0.78 16.58
CA ASP A 8 13.65 -1.53 16.08
C ASP A 8 12.51 -0.70 15.44
N SER A 9 12.68 0.62 15.34
CA SER A 9 11.77 1.63 14.78
C SER A 9 11.86 1.81 13.26
N LEU A 10 12.99 1.45 12.62
CA LEU A 10 13.20 1.66 11.17
C LEU A 10 12.20 0.90 10.28
N PRO A 11 11.85 -0.38 10.58
CA PRO A 11 10.82 -1.10 9.82
C PRO A 11 9.45 -0.43 9.93
N ILE A 12 9.09 0.06 11.12
CA ILE A 12 7.81 0.75 11.38
C ILE A 12 7.77 2.08 10.61
N ALA A 13 8.87 2.83 10.60
CA ALA A 13 8.98 4.07 9.84
C ALA A 13 8.80 3.84 8.32
N ILE A 14 9.39 2.77 7.76
CA ILE A 14 9.20 2.40 6.35
C ILE A 14 7.74 2.03 6.06
N ILE A 15 7.08 1.27 6.94
CA ILE A 15 5.67 0.89 6.77
C ILE A 15 4.77 2.13 6.77
N ILE A 16 4.97 3.04 7.72
CA ILE A 16 4.19 4.29 7.83
C ILE A 16 4.46 5.18 6.61
N ALA A 17 5.71 5.34 6.20
CA ALA A 17 6.09 6.09 5.01
C ALA A 17 5.44 5.51 3.74
N GLY A 18 5.47 4.18 3.59
CA GLY A 18 4.81 3.48 2.50
C GLY A 18 3.30 3.69 2.50
N ALA A 19 2.64 3.66 3.66
CA ALA A 19 1.20 3.91 3.79
C ALA A 19 0.81 5.35 3.42
N ILE A 20 1.60 6.34 3.86
CA ILE A 20 1.41 7.76 3.51
C ILE A 20 1.64 7.95 2.01
N GLY A 21 2.74 7.39 1.48
CA GLY A 21 3.05 7.39 0.06
C GLY A 21 1.91 6.79 -0.76
N ALA A 22 1.36 5.65 -0.32
CA ALA A 22 0.22 5.00 -0.96
C ALA A 22 -1.03 5.90 -0.96
N ALA A 23 -1.36 6.52 0.17
CA ALA A 23 -2.50 7.42 0.27
C ALA A 23 -2.35 8.63 -0.67
N CYS A 24 -1.19 9.29 -0.66
CA CYS A 24 -0.87 10.41 -1.55
C CYS A 24 -0.90 10.02 -3.02
N GLY A 25 -0.27 8.88 -3.36
CA GLY A 25 -0.26 8.32 -4.69
C GLY A 25 -1.67 7.96 -5.19
N GLY A 26 -2.50 7.39 -4.33
CA GLY A 26 -3.90 7.08 -4.61
C GLY A 26 -4.75 8.33 -4.83
N MET A 27 -4.52 9.41 -4.07
CA MET A 27 -5.17 10.70 -4.29
C MET A 27 -4.80 11.31 -5.65
N LEU A 28 -3.52 11.26 -6.01
CA LEU A 28 -3.03 11.71 -7.32
C LEU A 28 -3.61 10.86 -8.45
N GLY A 29 -3.63 9.54 -8.30
CA GLY A 29 -4.24 8.60 -9.24
C GLY A 29 -5.74 8.88 -9.47
N ALA A 30 -6.48 9.16 -8.39
CA ALA A 30 -7.89 9.57 -8.48
C ALA A 30 -8.06 10.91 -9.20
N ARG A 31 -7.21 11.91 -8.90
CA ARG A 31 -7.27 13.25 -9.54
C ARG A 31 -6.94 13.19 -11.03
N LEU A 32 -5.89 12.46 -11.42
CA LEU A 32 -5.50 12.27 -12.82
C LEU A 32 -6.64 11.62 -13.63
N ALA A 33 -7.43 10.78 -12.97
CA ALA A 33 -8.58 10.10 -13.55
C ALA A 33 -9.91 10.88 -13.42
N ARG A 34 -9.86 12.16 -13.03
CA ARG A 34 -11.01 13.06 -12.81
C ARG A 34 -12.05 12.55 -11.80
N ALA A 35 -11.63 11.72 -10.84
CA ALA A 35 -12.47 11.33 -9.71
C ALA A 35 -12.21 12.20 -8.48
N SER A 36 -13.12 12.16 -7.50
CA SER A 36 -12.92 12.81 -6.20
C SER A 36 -11.69 12.23 -5.50
N PHE A 37 -10.80 13.11 -5.04
CA PHE A 37 -9.49 12.74 -4.49
C PHE A 37 -9.57 11.85 -3.25
N TRP A 38 -10.60 12.05 -2.40
CA TRP A 38 -10.82 11.26 -1.19
C TRP A 38 -11.09 9.77 -1.46
N LYS A 39 -11.56 9.44 -2.67
CA LYS A 39 -11.86 8.04 -3.02
C LYS A 39 -10.59 7.20 -3.15
N GLY A 40 -9.45 7.79 -3.49
CA GLY A 40 -8.17 7.09 -3.61
C GLY A 40 -7.72 6.44 -2.29
N PRO A 41 -7.54 7.22 -1.21
CA PRO A 41 -7.19 6.70 0.10
C PRO A 41 -8.17 5.66 0.63
N ILE A 42 -9.48 5.85 0.42
CA ILE A 42 -10.50 4.91 0.90
C ILE A 42 -10.34 3.54 0.23
N VAL A 43 -10.19 3.52 -1.10
CA VAL A 43 -10.01 2.27 -1.87
C VAL A 43 -8.76 1.53 -1.39
N LEU A 44 -7.65 2.25 -1.24
CA LEU A 44 -6.37 1.66 -0.83
C LEU A 44 -6.39 1.18 0.63
N ALA A 45 -7.01 1.95 1.54
CA ALA A 45 -7.11 1.60 2.96
C ALA A 45 -7.95 0.32 3.15
N VAL A 46 -9.10 0.23 2.50
CA VAL A 46 -9.95 -0.97 2.57
C VAL A 46 -9.26 -2.18 1.96
N ALA A 47 -8.61 -2.00 0.80
CA ALA A 47 -7.83 -3.05 0.17
C ALA A 47 -6.68 -3.56 1.06
N TRP A 48 -5.98 -2.63 1.72
CA TRP A 48 -4.88 -2.96 2.61
C TRP A 48 -5.35 -3.75 3.83
N ILE A 49 -6.40 -3.28 4.52
CA ILE A 49 -6.97 -3.98 5.69
C ILE A 49 -7.38 -5.40 5.33
N ILE A 50 -8.17 -5.59 4.27
CA ILE A 50 -8.65 -6.92 3.91
C ILE A 50 -7.49 -7.83 3.46
N SER A 51 -6.53 -7.31 2.68
CA SER A 51 -5.35 -8.09 2.27
C SER A 51 -4.51 -8.53 3.46
N SER A 52 -4.32 -7.67 4.47
CA SER A 52 -3.57 -8.02 5.68
C SER A 52 -4.26 -9.11 6.51
N ILE A 53 -5.59 -9.06 6.61
CA ILE A 53 -6.38 -10.09 7.29
C ILE A 53 -6.21 -11.44 6.58
N ILE A 54 -6.29 -11.47 5.24
CA ILE A 54 -6.12 -12.69 4.45
C ILE A 54 -4.73 -13.29 4.65
N VAL A 55 -3.68 -12.47 4.60
CA VAL A 55 -2.30 -12.93 4.81
C VAL A 55 -2.11 -13.46 6.23
N SER A 56 -2.63 -12.76 7.26
CA SER A 56 -2.56 -13.22 8.65
C SER A 56 -3.30 -14.54 8.88
N LEU A 57 -4.47 -14.72 8.26
CA LEU A 57 -5.22 -15.98 8.33
C LEU A 57 -4.47 -17.13 7.64
N LEU A 58 -3.84 -16.86 6.49
CA LEU A 58 -3.00 -17.83 5.79
C LEU A 58 -1.81 -18.26 6.66
N ALA A 59 -1.13 -17.29 7.28
CA ALA A 59 0.02 -17.54 8.15
C ALA A 59 -0.35 -18.34 9.40
N ALA A 60 -1.57 -18.20 9.92
CA ALA A 60 -2.05 -18.93 11.09
C ALA A 60 -2.46 -20.38 10.78
N GLY A 61 -2.88 -20.68 9.54
CA GLY A 61 -3.55 -21.94 9.20
C GLY A 61 -2.77 -22.88 8.29
N LEU A 62 -1.76 -22.41 7.56
CA LEU A 62 -1.04 -23.22 6.57
C LEU A 62 0.46 -22.90 6.56
N SER A 63 1.29 -23.94 6.39
CA SER A 63 2.72 -23.79 6.08
C SER A 63 2.88 -23.45 4.59
N ILE A 64 2.66 -22.19 4.26
CA ILE A 64 2.81 -21.63 2.92
C ILE A 64 4.15 -20.89 2.86
N SER A 65 4.85 -20.95 1.73
CA SER A 65 6.05 -20.14 1.54
C SER A 65 5.71 -18.65 1.50
N ASP A 66 6.60 -17.81 2.03
CA ASP A 66 6.41 -16.34 2.08
C ASP A 66 6.09 -15.73 0.71
N ILE A 67 6.65 -16.31 -0.35
CA ILE A 67 6.39 -15.89 -1.75
C ILE A 67 4.92 -16.09 -2.11
N VAL A 68 4.36 -17.27 -1.81
CA VAL A 68 2.96 -17.57 -2.14
C VAL A 68 2.01 -16.71 -1.29
N ALA A 69 2.33 -16.50 -0.01
CA ALA A 69 1.57 -15.59 0.84
C ALA A 69 1.59 -14.14 0.30
N SER A 70 2.73 -13.67 -0.18
CA SER A 70 2.87 -12.35 -0.80
C SER A 70 2.07 -12.22 -2.10
N ILE A 71 2.09 -13.24 -2.97
CA ILE A 71 1.31 -13.26 -4.21
C ILE A 71 -0.18 -13.20 -3.89
N ILE A 72 -0.65 -14.03 -2.95
CA ILE A 72 -2.05 -14.08 -2.54
C ILE A 72 -2.47 -12.73 -1.95
N GLY A 73 -1.67 -12.15 -1.03
CA GLY A 73 -1.95 -10.84 -0.45
C GLY A 73 -2.07 -9.74 -1.50
N THR A 74 -1.19 -9.75 -2.50
CA THR A 74 -1.22 -8.77 -3.60
C THR A 74 -2.46 -8.94 -4.49
N LEU A 75 -2.81 -10.18 -4.84
CA LEU A 75 -4.01 -10.47 -5.61
C LEU A 75 -5.27 -10.06 -4.85
N SER A 76 -5.35 -10.41 -3.56
CA SER A 76 -6.45 -10.00 -2.68
C SER A 76 -6.57 -8.48 -2.62
N PHE A 77 -5.45 -7.76 -2.49
CA PHE A 77 -5.43 -6.30 -2.52
C PHE A 77 -6.06 -5.74 -3.81
N ILE A 78 -5.63 -6.23 -4.98
CA ILE A 78 -6.14 -5.77 -6.28
C ILE A 78 -7.65 -6.06 -6.42
N ILE A 79 -8.08 -7.25 -6.04
CA ILE A 79 -9.49 -7.67 -6.12
C ILE A 79 -10.35 -6.78 -5.21
N VAL A 80 -9.94 -6.58 -3.96
CA VAL A 80 -10.66 -5.75 -3.00
C VAL A 80 -10.69 -4.29 -3.44
N ALA A 81 -9.58 -3.76 -3.95
CA ALA A 81 -9.53 -2.40 -4.51
C ALA A 81 -10.50 -2.26 -5.69
N GLY A 82 -10.57 -3.27 -6.57
CA GLY A 82 -11.55 -3.35 -7.66
C GLY A 82 -13.00 -3.33 -7.17
N ILE A 83 -13.33 -4.15 -6.17
CA ILE A 83 -14.66 -4.20 -5.56
C ILE A 83 -15.00 -2.87 -4.90
N CYS A 84 -14.09 -2.30 -4.12
CA CYS A 84 -14.26 -1.02 -3.43
C CYS A 84 -14.47 0.12 -4.44
N GLY A 85 -13.70 0.14 -5.53
CA GLY A 85 -13.89 1.08 -6.63
C GLY A 85 -15.28 0.97 -7.25
N ARG A 86 -15.77 -0.26 -7.48
CA ARG A 86 -17.13 -0.49 -8.00
C ARG A 86 -18.22 0.00 -7.03
N LEU A 87 -18.07 -0.26 -5.73
CA LEU A 87 -18.99 0.21 -4.68
C LEU A 87 -19.05 1.74 -4.63
N LEU A 88 -17.91 2.41 -4.83
CA LEU A 88 -17.81 3.87 -4.90
C LEU A 88 -18.23 4.48 -6.25
N LYS A 89 -18.81 3.67 -7.14
CA LYS A 89 -19.23 4.05 -8.50
C LYS A 89 -18.08 4.65 -9.32
N ILE A 90 -16.89 4.10 -9.16
CA ILE A 90 -15.68 4.51 -9.87
C ILE A 90 -15.50 3.59 -11.09
N GLY A 91 -15.17 4.15 -12.25
CA GLY A 91 -14.85 3.36 -13.44
C GLY A 91 -13.55 2.57 -13.28
N ALA A 92 -13.46 1.40 -13.91
CA ALA A 92 -12.30 0.50 -13.78
C ALA A 92 -10.96 1.18 -14.08
N ARG A 93 -10.91 2.06 -15.08
CA ARG A 93 -9.70 2.85 -15.41
C ARG A 93 -9.25 3.76 -14.28
N VAL A 94 -10.21 4.37 -13.57
CA VAL A 94 -9.90 5.26 -12.44
C VAL A 94 -9.39 4.43 -11.27
N THR A 95 -10.01 3.28 -10.98
CA THR A 95 -9.54 2.35 -9.94
C THR A 95 -8.12 1.85 -10.24
N ALA A 96 -7.81 1.52 -11.50
CA ALA A 96 -6.47 1.14 -11.92
C ALA A 96 -5.46 2.28 -11.68
N ASN A 97 -5.81 3.53 -12.02
CA ASN A 97 -4.95 4.68 -11.76
C ASN A 97 -4.75 4.93 -10.26
N ILE A 98 -5.75 4.68 -9.41
CA ILE A 98 -5.62 4.75 -7.95
C ILE A 98 -4.65 3.69 -7.44
N ILE A 99 -4.76 2.44 -7.92
CA ILE A 99 -3.88 1.34 -7.52
C ILE A 99 -2.44 1.64 -7.94
N LEU A 100 -2.23 1.98 -9.22
CA LEU A 100 -0.91 2.31 -9.76
C LEU A 100 -0.30 3.51 -9.05
N GLY A 101 -1.10 4.57 -8.87
CA GLY A 101 -0.69 5.77 -8.15
C GLY A 101 -0.28 5.44 -6.72
N GLY A 102 -1.08 4.64 -5.99
CA GLY A 102 -0.77 4.20 -4.63
C GLY A 102 0.52 3.37 -4.57
N PHE A 103 0.71 2.45 -5.51
CA PHE A 103 1.91 1.62 -5.55
C PHE A 103 3.18 2.46 -5.79
N LEU A 104 3.14 3.34 -6.79
CA LEU A 104 4.22 4.29 -7.10
C LEU A 104 4.50 5.22 -5.92
N GLY A 105 3.45 5.77 -5.30
CA GLY A 105 3.59 6.64 -4.15
C GLY A 105 4.24 5.93 -2.96
N ALA A 106 3.84 4.71 -2.66
CA ALA A 106 4.43 3.90 -1.60
C ALA A 106 5.92 3.65 -1.84
N VAL A 107 6.28 3.24 -3.07
CA VAL A 107 7.67 2.95 -3.43
C VAL A 107 8.53 4.21 -3.35
N LEU A 108 8.10 5.31 -3.97
CA LEU A 108 8.86 6.56 -3.99
C LEU A 108 9.08 7.10 -2.57
N PHE A 109 8.05 7.09 -1.73
CA PHE A 109 8.15 7.62 -0.38
C PHE A 109 9.04 6.74 0.51
N SER A 110 8.96 5.41 0.37
CA SER A 110 9.85 4.48 1.07
C SER A 110 11.31 4.63 0.62
N VAL A 111 11.57 4.80 -0.68
CA VAL A 111 12.94 5.03 -1.21
C VAL A 111 13.51 6.35 -0.71
N VAL A 112 12.72 7.42 -0.71
CA VAL A 112 13.13 8.73 -0.17
C VAL A 112 13.43 8.63 1.32
N LEU A 113 12.62 7.92 2.09
CA LEU A 113 12.88 7.70 3.52
C LEU A 113 14.19 6.95 3.75
N VAL A 114 14.39 5.82 3.04
CA VAL A 114 15.63 5.03 3.13
C VAL A 114 16.84 5.87 2.77
N TYR A 115 16.76 6.64 1.68
CA TYR A 115 17.83 7.57 1.31
C TYR A 115 18.06 8.61 2.41
N ALA A 116 17.03 9.30 2.90
CA ALA A 116 17.18 10.30 3.96
C ALA A 116 17.81 9.71 5.24
N THR A 117 17.51 8.47 5.60
CA THR A 117 18.08 7.80 6.78
C THR A 117 19.51 7.30 6.60
N HIS A 118 19.98 7.11 5.36
CA HIS A 118 21.35 6.65 5.08
C HIS A 118 22.36 7.80 4.91
N TRP A 119 21.89 9.02 4.68
CA TRP A 119 22.73 10.20 4.45
C TRP A 119 22.79 11.16 5.66
N VAL A 120 22.16 10.79 6.77
CA VAL A 120 22.23 11.45 8.09
C VAL A 120 23.03 10.57 9.04
#